data_AF-A0AAD8EGC3-F1
#
_entry.id   AF-A0AAD8EGC3-F1
#
_cell.length_a   1.000
_cell.length_b   1.000
_cell.length_c   1.000
_cell.angle_alpha   90.00
_cell.angle_beta   90.00
_cell.angle_gamma   90.00
#
_symmetry.space_group_name_H-M   'P 1'
#
loop_
_entity.id
_entity.type
_entity.pdbx_description
1 polymer ?
#
loop_
_entity_poly.entity_id
_entity_poly.type
_entity_poly.pdbx_seq_one_letter_code
_entity_poly.pdbx_strand_id
1 'polypeptide(L)'
;MNLKIVFLVLFIAAASAKSASKLVEKFAWNVLDYAYPDQATKQHALNTGEFIPQNGIPVGIEVWRDKLFVTVPRWRKGIPSTLNYVNLRNNYNKSPALIPYPDWRTNKEGNCEGVTTTYRIKADACDRLWVLDSGTLGIENTTQQLCPYGILVYDLHTDRLIRRYNFKPEDTNPQTFIANIAVDIGKTCDDTFVYASDELGHGLLVYSWAENTSWRVEHGFFLQTL
;
A
#
# COMPACT_ATOMS: atom_id res chain seq x y z
N MET A 1 27.77 46.16 49.84
CA MET A 1 26.47 46.85 49.73
C MET A 1 26.19 47.14 48.26
N ASN A 2 25.09 46.59 47.77
CA ASN A 2 24.27 47.03 46.64
C ASN A 2 24.68 46.70 45.19
N LEU A 3 23.98 45.68 44.68
CA LEU A 3 22.99 45.85 43.62
C LEU A 3 23.53 46.02 42.19
N LYS A 4 24.00 44.91 41.60
CA LYS A 4 23.86 44.64 40.14
C LYS A 4 23.45 43.18 39.87
N ILE A 5 22.54 42.67 40.70
CA ILE A 5 21.54 41.70 40.24
C ILE A 5 20.56 42.54 39.42
N VAL A 6 20.37 42.24 38.13
CA VAL A 6 19.12 42.45 37.34
C VAL A 6 19.31 42.25 35.82
N PHE A 7 20.52 42.26 35.25
CA PHE A 7 20.65 42.34 33.77
C PHE A 7 21.12 41.10 32.99
N LEU A 8 21.08 39.89 33.55
CA LEU A 8 21.44 38.69 32.75
C LEU A 8 20.58 37.45 33.04
N VAL A 9 19.29 37.64 33.28
CA VAL A 9 18.28 36.56 33.14
C VAL A 9 17.72 36.51 31.70
N LEU A 10 18.25 37.34 30.78
CA LEU A 10 17.93 37.31 29.36
C LEU A 10 18.92 36.50 28.52
N PHE A 11 19.69 35.60 29.12
CA PHE A 11 20.40 34.58 28.35
C PHE A 11 19.46 33.41 28.06
N ILE A 12 18.76 33.57 26.94
CA ILE A 12 18.40 32.46 26.06
C ILE A 12 17.47 31.44 26.73
N ALA A 13 16.28 31.92 27.10
CA ALA A 13 15.10 31.22 26.61
C ALA A 13 15.06 31.39 25.08
N ALA A 14 16.01 30.76 24.36
CA ALA A 14 15.72 30.31 23.01
C ALA A 14 14.65 29.26 23.24
N ALA A 15 13.40 29.75 23.28
CA ALA A 15 12.25 28.93 23.03
C ALA A 15 12.64 28.09 21.82
N SER A 16 12.78 26.78 22.05
CA SER A 16 12.77 25.78 21.01
C SER A 16 11.41 25.87 20.34
N ALA A 17 11.22 26.93 19.54
CA ALA A 17 10.17 27.03 18.57
C ALA A 17 10.50 25.92 17.59
N LYS A 18 9.97 24.72 17.86
CA LYS A 18 9.84 23.68 16.87
C LYS A 18 9.02 24.32 15.77
N SER A 19 9.71 24.88 14.78
CA SER A 19 9.06 25.39 13.57
C SER A 19 8.25 24.23 13.04
N ALA A 20 6.93 24.40 13.00
CA ALA A 20 6.07 23.44 12.33
C ALA A 20 6.45 23.52 10.84
N SER A 21 7.32 22.60 10.40
CA SER A 21 7.70 22.49 9.01
C SER A 21 6.44 22.20 8.21
N LYS A 22 6.07 23.10 7.30
CA LYS A 22 4.98 22.85 6.35
C LYS A 22 5.32 21.59 5.55
N LEU A 23 4.32 20.75 5.31
CA LEU A 23 4.47 19.63 4.39
C LEU A 23 4.92 20.18 3.03
N VAL A 24 5.99 19.60 2.48
CA VAL A 24 6.51 19.96 1.17
C VAL A 24 5.95 18.97 0.16
N GLU A 25 5.22 19.49 -0.83
CA GLU A 25 4.74 18.69 -1.95
C GLU A 25 5.94 18.15 -2.74
N LYS A 26 6.07 16.82 -2.77
CA LYS A 26 7.11 16.15 -3.56
C LYS A 26 6.61 15.77 -4.95
N PHE A 27 5.41 15.22 -5.03
CA PHE A 27 4.74 14.82 -6.26
C PHE A 27 3.26 15.22 -6.21
N ALA A 28 2.67 15.42 -7.39
CA ALA A 28 1.27 15.72 -7.57
C ALA A 28 0.81 15.15 -8.92
N TRP A 29 -0.40 14.61 -8.98
CA TRP A 29 -1.00 14.11 -10.22
C TRP A 29 -2.41 14.67 -10.36
N ASN A 30 -2.68 15.34 -11.49
CA ASN A 30 -4.06 15.61 -11.90
C ASN A 30 -4.71 14.35 -12.48
N VAL A 31 -3.91 13.57 -13.19
CA VAL A 31 -4.27 12.29 -13.82
C VAL A 31 -3.05 11.38 -13.72
N LEU A 32 -3.25 10.12 -13.34
CA LEU A 32 -2.17 9.13 -13.29
C LEU A 32 -1.75 8.71 -14.71
N ASP A 33 -0.48 8.40 -14.87
CA ASP A 33 0.09 7.81 -16.09
C ASP A 33 0.98 6.63 -15.71
N TYR A 34 1.26 5.75 -16.67
CA TYR A 34 2.07 4.55 -16.46
C TYR A 34 3.25 4.50 -17.43
N ALA A 35 4.37 3.97 -16.96
CA ALA A 35 5.61 3.83 -17.71
C ALA A 35 5.53 2.67 -18.70
N TYR A 36 4.69 2.82 -19.73
CA TYR A 36 4.58 1.86 -20.83
C TYR A 36 5.93 1.71 -21.56
N PRO A 37 6.24 0.52 -22.10
CA PRO A 37 7.50 0.27 -22.79
C PRO A 37 7.67 1.14 -24.04
N ASP A 38 6.56 1.48 -24.70
CA ASP A 38 6.54 2.31 -25.90
C ASP A 38 5.16 2.97 -26.09
N GLN A 39 5.13 3.99 -26.96
CA GLN A 39 3.93 4.78 -27.24
C GLN A 39 2.83 3.97 -27.96
N ALA A 40 3.18 2.97 -28.77
CA ALA A 40 2.20 2.17 -29.49
C ALA A 40 1.44 1.26 -28.51
N THR A 41 2.14 0.64 -27.55
CA THR A 41 1.54 -0.16 -26.47
C THR A 41 0.64 0.72 -25.59
N LYS A 42 1.08 1.93 -25.24
CA LYS A 42 0.24 2.89 -24.50
C LYS A 42 -1.02 3.26 -25.29
N GLN A 43 -0.88 3.58 -26.58
CA GLN A 43 -2.02 3.95 -27.42
C GLN A 43 -2.99 2.80 -27.62
N HIS A 44 -2.49 1.57 -27.74
CA HIS A 44 -3.32 0.39 -27.78
C HIS A 44 -4.15 0.26 -26.49
N ALA A 45 -3.52 0.38 -25.32
CA ALA A 45 -4.21 0.30 -24.03
C ALA A 45 -5.28 1.40 -23.86
N LEU A 46 -4.99 2.62 -24.33
CA LEU A 46 -5.97 3.72 -24.36
C LEU A 46 -7.16 3.40 -25.28
N ASN A 47 -6.89 2.86 -26.48
CA ASN A 47 -7.92 2.56 -27.48
C ASN A 47 -8.80 1.37 -27.08
N THR A 48 -8.26 0.38 -26.38
CA THR A 48 -9.00 -0.81 -25.93
C THR A 48 -9.67 -0.62 -24.57
N GLY A 49 -9.36 0.48 -23.87
CA GLY A 49 -9.86 0.73 -22.52
C GLY A 49 -9.13 -0.08 -21.43
N GLU A 50 -8.02 -0.75 -21.74
CA GLU A 50 -7.10 -1.32 -20.74
C GLU A 50 -6.45 -0.21 -19.88
N PHE A 51 -6.40 1.02 -20.40
CA PHE A 51 -6.02 2.21 -19.65
C PHE A 51 -7.04 3.33 -19.85
N ILE A 52 -7.68 3.76 -18.76
CA ILE A 52 -8.58 4.90 -18.72
C ILE A 52 -8.01 5.88 -17.67
N PRO A 53 -7.24 6.90 -18.07
CA PRO A 53 -6.47 7.73 -17.14
C PRO A 53 -7.28 8.34 -16.00
N GLN A 54 -8.53 8.73 -16.26
CA GLN A 54 -9.41 9.40 -15.30
C GLN A 54 -9.95 8.47 -14.20
N ASN A 55 -9.79 7.16 -14.34
CA ASN A 55 -10.33 6.18 -13.40
C ASN A 55 -9.36 5.81 -12.27
N GLY A 56 -8.07 6.13 -12.40
CA GLY A 56 -7.05 5.78 -11.43
C GLY A 56 -7.07 6.71 -10.21
N ILE A 57 -7.30 6.14 -9.03
CA ILE A 57 -7.22 6.84 -7.74
C ILE A 57 -6.18 6.12 -6.88
N PRO A 58 -5.06 6.75 -6.53
CA PRO A 58 -4.07 6.13 -5.66
C PRO A 58 -4.57 6.13 -4.21
N VAL A 59 -4.40 5.02 -3.48
CA VAL A 59 -4.95 4.88 -2.12
C VAL A 59 -3.93 4.51 -1.06
N GLY A 60 -2.77 4.00 -1.46
CA GLY A 60 -1.71 3.56 -0.55
C GLY A 60 -0.34 3.99 -1.06
N ILE A 61 0.52 4.36 -0.13
CA ILE A 61 1.91 4.70 -0.39
C ILE A 61 2.81 4.04 0.64
N GLU A 62 4.02 3.70 0.24
CA GLU A 62 5.07 3.22 1.13
C GLU A 62 6.44 3.55 0.54
N VAL A 63 7.40 3.88 1.40
CA VAL A 63 8.75 4.27 0.97
C VAL A 63 9.74 3.18 1.36
N TRP A 64 10.51 2.72 0.38
CA TRP A 64 11.68 1.91 0.63
C TRP A 64 12.85 2.43 -0.21
N ARG A 65 13.89 2.95 0.45
CA ARG A 65 15.07 3.54 -0.18
C ARG A 65 14.69 4.59 -1.24
N ASP A 66 14.89 4.29 -2.52
CA ASP A 66 14.60 5.15 -3.66
C ASP A 66 13.29 4.79 -4.38
N LYS A 67 12.49 3.88 -3.85
CA LYS A 67 11.15 3.54 -4.36
C LYS A 67 10.08 4.17 -3.46
N LEU A 68 9.23 5.02 -4.03
CA LEU A 68 7.93 5.34 -3.45
C LEU A 68 6.91 4.45 -4.13
N PHE A 69 6.46 3.42 -3.42
CA PHE A 69 5.38 2.57 -3.89
C PHE A 69 4.06 3.33 -3.84
N VAL A 70 3.21 3.06 -4.84
CA VAL A 70 1.89 3.66 -5.01
C VAL A 70 0.92 2.57 -5.45
N THR A 71 -0.17 2.40 -4.70
CA THR A 71 -1.21 1.43 -5.01
C THR A 71 -2.40 2.11 -5.68
N VAL A 72 -2.94 1.48 -6.72
CA VAL A 72 -4.11 1.96 -7.48
C VAL A 72 -5.09 0.79 -7.62
N PRO A 73 -6.13 0.69 -6.77
CA PRO A 73 -7.04 -0.44 -6.80
C PRO A 73 -7.90 -0.46 -8.07
N ARG A 74 -8.30 -1.65 -8.55
CA ARG A 74 -9.12 -1.81 -9.75
C ARG A 74 -10.62 -1.58 -9.46
N TRP A 75 -10.95 -0.44 -8.85
CA TRP A 75 -12.34 -0.04 -8.57
C TRP A 75 -13.16 0.28 -9.82
N ARG A 76 -12.47 0.75 -10.87
CA ARG A 76 -13.04 1.01 -12.19
C ARG A 76 -12.19 0.33 -13.25
N LYS A 77 -12.75 0.15 -14.44
CA LYS A 77 -12.01 -0.37 -15.60
C LYS A 77 -10.87 0.56 -16.00
N GLY A 78 -9.89 0.01 -16.70
CA GLY A 78 -8.80 0.78 -17.27
C GLY A 78 -7.69 1.11 -16.28
N ILE A 79 -7.46 0.24 -15.29
CA ILE A 79 -6.34 0.30 -14.35
C ILE A 79 -5.29 -0.74 -14.76
N PRO A 80 -4.21 -0.33 -15.44
CA PRO A 80 -3.25 -1.27 -16.03
C PRO A 80 -2.45 -2.06 -14.99
N SER A 81 -2.19 -1.45 -13.83
CA SER A 81 -1.37 -2.03 -12.76
C SER A 81 -1.77 -1.49 -11.40
N THR A 82 -1.94 -2.39 -10.43
CA THR A 82 -2.42 -2.01 -9.09
C THR A 82 -1.29 -1.74 -8.11
N LEU A 83 -0.15 -2.41 -8.27
CA LEU A 83 1.04 -2.20 -7.46
C LEU A 83 2.11 -1.55 -8.30
N ASN A 84 2.53 -0.34 -7.92
CA ASN A 84 3.45 0.46 -8.69
C ASN A 84 4.48 1.12 -7.79
N TYR A 85 5.51 1.72 -8.40
CA TYR A 85 6.39 2.65 -7.72
C TYR A 85 6.81 3.81 -8.64
N VAL A 86 7.36 4.85 -8.02
CA VAL A 86 8.11 5.90 -8.69
C VAL A 86 9.50 5.99 -8.08
N ASN A 87 10.51 6.28 -8.91
CA ASN A 87 11.86 6.47 -8.41
C ASN A 87 11.98 7.86 -7.74
N LEU A 88 12.53 7.89 -6.53
CA LEU A 88 12.77 9.10 -5.73
C LEU A 88 14.07 9.81 -6.11
N ARG A 89 15.03 9.10 -6.70
CA ARG A 89 16.29 9.67 -7.21
C ARG A 89 16.02 10.37 -8.55
N ASN A 90 16.59 11.56 -8.70
CA ASN A 90 16.66 12.32 -9.95
C ASN A 90 15.31 12.60 -10.62
N ASN A 91 14.20 12.54 -9.87
CA ASN A 91 12.89 12.81 -10.41
C ASN A 91 12.55 14.30 -10.26
N TYR A 92 12.87 15.07 -11.30
CA TYR A 92 12.50 16.48 -11.41
C TYR A 92 11.05 16.66 -11.87
N ASN A 93 10.42 15.60 -12.37
CA ASN A 93 9.01 15.62 -12.75
C ASN A 93 8.14 15.50 -11.49
N LYS A 94 7.22 16.45 -11.32
CA LYS A 94 6.24 16.41 -10.21
C LYS A 94 5.16 15.35 -10.41
N SER A 95 4.93 14.90 -11.64
CA SER A 95 3.89 13.92 -12.00
C SER A 95 4.52 12.73 -12.76
N PRO A 96 5.45 11.99 -12.14
CA PRO A 96 6.11 10.88 -12.83
C PRO A 96 5.13 9.75 -13.12
N ALA A 97 5.33 9.08 -14.26
CA ALA A 97 4.56 7.90 -14.60
C ALA A 97 4.86 6.77 -13.60
N LEU A 98 3.82 6.02 -13.25
CA LEU A 98 3.89 4.88 -12.35
C LEU A 98 4.54 3.69 -13.06
N ILE A 99 5.52 3.06 -12.41
CA ILE A 99 6.19 1.85 -12.91
C ILE A 99 5.54 0.64 -12.24
N PRO A 100 4.93 -0.30 -12.98
CA PRO A 100 4.37 -1.53 -12.42
C PRO A 100 5.41 -2.34 -11.66
N TYR A 101 5.02 -2.88 -10.51
CA TYR A 101 5.89 -3.66 -9.65
C TYR A 101 5.33 -5.08 -9.42
N PRO A 102 6.18 -6.13 -9.48
CA PRO A 102 7.57 -6.08 -9.98
C PRO A 102 7.63 -5.86 -11.50
N ASP A 103 6.57 -6.23 -12.23
CA ASP A 103 6.50 -6.09 -13.67
C ASP A 103 5.04 -5.98 -14.19
N TRP A 104 4.90 -5.74 -15.49
CA TRP A 104 3.61 -5.66 -16.19
C TRP A 104 2.84 -6.99 -16.19
N ARG A 105 3.54 -8.12 -16.29
CA ARG A 105 2.95 -9.46 -16.41
C ARG A 105 2.29 -9.89 -15.10
N THR A 106 2.92 -9.60 -13.97
CA THR A 106 2.33 -9.86 -12.64
C THR A 106 1.14 -8.95 -12.36
N ASN A 107 1.05 -7.80 -13.03
CA ASN A 107 -0.06 -6.85 -12.88
C ASN A 107 -1.15 -7.01 -13.95
N LYS A 108 -1.14 -8.07 -14.77
CA LYS A 108 -2.23 -8.29 -15.72
C LYS A 108 -3.53 -8.65 -14.99
N GLU A 109 -4.62 -7.96 -15.31
CA GLU A 109 -5.96 -8.28 -14.80
C GLU A 109 -6.32 -9.74 -15.12
N GLY A 110 -6.91 -10.45 -14.15
CA GLY A 110 -7.24 -11.88 -14.26
C GLY A 110 -6.12 -12.85 -13.93
N ASN A 111 -4.90 -12.37 -13.68
CA ASN A 111 -3.80 -13.22 -13.23
C ASN A 111 -3.82 -13.42 -11.70
N CYS A 112 -4.47 -14.49 -11.22
CA CYS A 112 -4.49 -14.81 -9.78
C CYS A 112 -3.13 -15.27 -9.20
N GLU A 113 -2.15 -15.59 -10.05
CA GLU A 113 -0.76 -15.80 -9.62
C GLU A 113 0.00 -14.46 -9.44
N GLY A 114 -0.55 -13.37 -9.99
CA GLY A 114 -0.07 -12.01 -9.88
C GLY A 114 -0.87 -11.16 -8.87
N VAL A 115 -0.84 -9.84 -9.02
CA VAL A 115 -1.55 -8.92 -8.13
C VAL A 115 -2.88 -8.52 -8.75
N THR A 116 -3.97 -8.74 -8.03
CA THR A 116 -5.33 -8.40 -8.51
C THR A 116 -5.69 -6.97 -8.14
N THR A 117 -5.92 -6.69 -6.87
CA THR A 117 -6.27 -5.34 -6.42
C THR A 117 -5.64 -5.09 -5.07
N THR A 118 -4.75 -4.11 -5.00
CA THR A 118 -4.02 -3.78 -3.77
C THR A 118 -4.45 -2.45 -3.20
N TYR A 119 -4.66 -2.45 -1.88
CA TYR A 119 -5.00 -1.26 -1.10
C TYR A 119 -3.80 -0.75 -0.31
N ARG A 120 -3.37 -1.51 0.70
CA ARG A 120 -2.28 -1.15 1.61
C ARG A 120 -1.11 -2.10 1.42
N ILE A 121 0.07 -1.51 1.59
CA ILE A 121 1.35 -2.17 1.47
C ILE A 121 2.23 -1.72 2.63
N LYS A 122 3.19 -2.55 3.01
CA LYS A 122 4.14 -2.24 4.08
C LYS A 122 5.53 -2.73 3.71
N ALA A 123 6.50 -1.83 3.70
CA ALA A 123 7.91 -2.18 3.67
C ALA A 123 8.36 -2.35 5.12
N ASP A 124 8.88 -3.53 5.44
CA ASP A 124 9.27 -3.87 6.79
C ASP A 124 10.78 -3.68 7.05
N ALA A 125 11.21 -3.87 8.29
CA ALA A 125 12.62 -3.70 8.67
C ALA A 125 13.55 -4.80 8.10
N CYS A 126 12.98 -5.83 7.47
CA CYS A 126 13.67 -6.97 6.87
C CYS A 126 13.77 -6.84 5.35
N ASP A 127 13.49 -5.66 4.80
CA ASP A 127 13.46 -5.38 3.36
C ASP A 127 12.46 -6.29 2.62
N ARG A 128 11.30 -6.58 3.22
CA ARG A 128 10.17 -7.25 2.58
C ARG A 128 9.04 -6.27 2.32
N LEU A 129 8.43 -6.35 1.13
CA LEU A 129 7.20 -5.64 0.82
C LEU A 129 6.01 -6.58 1.01
N TRP A 130 5.21 -6.28 2.01
CA TRP A 130 3.95 -6.94 2.30
C TRP A 130 2.83 -6.24 1.54
N VAL A 131 2.08 -7.02 0.78
CA VAL A 131 1.07 -6.53 -0.14
C VAL A 131 -0.24 -7.24 0.17
N LEU A 132 -1.25 -6.47 0.56
CA LEU A 132 -2.63 -6.95 0.63
C LEU A 132 -3.21 -6.99 -0.78
N ASP A 133 -3.57 -8.19 -1.25
CA ASP A 133 -4.36 -8.38 -2.46
C ASP A 133 -5.79 -8.77 -2.06
N SER A 134 -6.77 -7.93 -2.40
CA SER A 134 -8.17 -8.24 -2.12
C SER A 134 -8.72 -9.31 -3.06
N GLY A 135 -8.06 -9.57 -4.19
CA GLY A 135 -8.56 -10.50 -5.20
C GLY A 135 -9.82 -10.01 -5.92
N THR A 136 -10.23 -8.75 -5.71
CA THR A 136 -11.49 -8.22 -6.26
C THR A 136 -11.28 -7.31 -7.47
N LEU A 137 -12.32 -7.18 -8.30
CA LEU A 137 -12.50 -6.09 -9.26
C LEU A 137 -13.74 -5.29 -8.86
N GLY A 138 -13.75 -4.00 -9.20
CA GLY A 138 -14.86 -3.12 -8.82
C GLY A 138 -14.80 -2.69 -7.36
N ILE A 139 -15.82 -1.93 -6.95
CA ILE A 139 -16.05 -1.49 -5.57
C ILE A 139 -17.57 -1.42 -5.33
N GLU A 140 -17.99 -1.54 -4.07
CA GLU A 140 -19.40 -1.52 -3.65
C GLU A 140 -20.23 -2.52 -4.47
N ASN A 141 -21.31 -2.06 -5.11
CA ASN A 141 -22.27 -2.86 -5.88
C ASN A 141 -21.67 -3.49 -7.15
N THR A 142 -20.46 -3.09 -7.55
CA THR A 142 -19.76 -3.65 -8.72
C THR A 142 -18.68 -4.66 -8.34
N THR A 143 -18.49 -4.92 -7.03
CA THR A 143 -17.44 -5.79 -6.53
C THR A 143 -17.65 -7.22 -7.02
N GLN A 144 -16.60 -7.80 -7.60
CA GLN A 144 -16.53 -9.20 -8.01
C GLN A 144 -15.27 -9.81 -7.43
N GLN A 145 -15.42 -10.92 -6.69
CA GLN A 145 -14.30 -11.70 -6.20
C GLN A 145 -13.75 -12.55 -7.35
N LEU A 146 -12.58 -12.20 -7.86
CA LEU A 146 -11.94 -12.89 -8.98
C LEU A 146 -10.90 -13.91 -8.51
N CYS A 147 -10.14 -13.55 -7.49
CA CYS A 147 -9.09 -14.37 -6.86
C CYS A 147 -9.30 -14.37 -5.34
N PRO A 148 -8.72 -15.29 -4.56
CA PRO A 148 -8.80 -15.23 -3.10
C PRO A 148 -8.14 -13.98 -2.50
N TYR A 149 -8.58 -13.56 -1.31
CA TYR A 149 -7.81 -12.60 -0.50
C TYR A 149 -6.44 -13.17 -0.18
N GLY A 150 -5.40 -12.37 -0.31
CA GLY A 150 -4.04 -12.83 -0.11
C GLY A 150 -3.08 -11.80 0.46
N ILE A 151 -2.06 -12.31 1.14
CA ILE A 151 -0.85 -11.58 1.53
C ILE A 151 0.27 -12.04 0.60
N LEU A 152 0.78 -11.11 -0.20
CA LEU A 152 1.91 -11.33 -1.09
C LEU A 152 3.13 -10.65 -0.45
N VAL A 153 4.26 -11.35 -0.44
CA VAL A 153 5.49 -10.87 0.15
C VAL A 153 6.58 -10.88 -0.89
N TYR A 154 7.15 -9.72 -1.17
CA TYR A 154 8.26 -9.56 -2.10
C TYR A 154 9.55 -9.25 -1.35
N ASP A 155 10.66 -9.85 -1.77
CA ASP A 155 12.00 -9.40 -1.39
C ASP A 155 12.32 -8.11 -2.16
N LEU A 156 12.57 -7.02 -1.44
CA LEU A 156 12.78 -5.69 -2.04
C LEU A 156 14.17 -5.51 -2.66
N HIS A 157 15.15 -6.38 -2.35
CA HIS A 157 16.45 -6.36 -3.01
C HIS A 157 16.40 -7.02 -4.38
N THR A 158 15.60 -8.08 -4.52
CA THR A 158 15.52 -8.86 -5.77
C THR A 158 14.25 -8.60 -6.58
N ASP A 159 13.28 -7.88 -6.03
CA ASP A 159 11.95 -7.64 -6.58
C ASP A 159 11.19 -8.95 -6.89
N ARG A 160 11.48 -10.03 -6.15
CA ARG A 160 10.88 -11.34 -6.35
C ARG A 160 9.82 -11.63 -5.31
N LEU A 161 8.71 -12.23 -5.75
CA LEU A 161 7.72 -12.81 -4.86
C LEU A 161 8.36 -13.98 -4.11
N ILE A 162 8.49 -13.86 -2.80
CA ILE A 162 9.04 -14.91 -1.93
C ILE A 162 7.94 -15.71 -1.23
N ARG A 163 6.72 -15.15 -1.13
CA ARG A 163 5.56 -15.87 -0.58
C ARG A 163 4.25 -15.29 -1.09
N ARG A 164 3.29 -16.17 -1.36
CA ARG A 164 1.87 -15.85 -1.42
C ARG A 164 1.16 -16.71 -0.38
N TYR A 165 0.37 -16.08 0.47
CA TYR A 165 -0.55 -16.75 1.36
C TYR A 165 -1.97 -16.30 1.04
N ASN A 166 -2.85 -17.24 0.68
CA ASN A 166 -4.26 -16.95 0.53
C ASN A 166 -4.94 -17.18 1.88
N PHE A 167 -5.76 -16.23 2.34
CA PHE A 167 -6.54 -16.42 3.54
C PHE A 167 -7.47 -17.63 3.36
N LYS A 168 -7.57 -18.44 4.41
CA LYS A 168 -8.40 -19.64 4.38
C LYS A 168 -9.87 -19.23 4.34
N PRO A 169 -10.74 -19.97 3.63
CA PRO A 169 -12.16 -19.65 3.57
C PRO A 169 -12.80 -19.47 4.94
N GLU A 170 -12.41 -20.25 5.95
CA GLU A 170 -12.91 -20.17 7.32
C GLU A 170 -12.50 -18.90 8.11
N ASP A 171 -11.47 -18.18 7.65
CA ASP A 171 -11.04 -16.92 8.28
C ASP A 171 -11.76 -15.69 7.68
N THR A 172 -12.42 -15.90 6.55
CA THR A 172 -13.19 -14.89 5.80
C THR A 172 -14.69 -15.19 5.86
N ASN A 173 -15.52 -14.22 5.51
CA ASN A 173 -16.96 -14.41 5.37
C ASN A 173 -17.49 -13.66 4.11
N PRO A 174 -18.76 -13.84 3.72
CA PRO A 174 -19.31 -13.20 2.53
C PRO A 174 -19.28 -11.66 2.53
N GLN A 175 -19.14 -11.04 3.69
CA GLN A 175 -19.04 -9.60 3.87
C GLN A 175 -17.58 -9.13 3.99
N THR A 176 -16.59 -10.03 3.97
CA THR A 176 -15.19 -9.66 4.21
C THR A 176 -14.73 -8.59 3.22
N PHE A 177 -14.21 -7.50 3.77
CA PHE A 177 -13.57 -6.41 3.04
C PHE A 177 -12.37 -5.91 3.85
N ILE A 178 -11.19 -6.26 3.38
CA ILE A 178 -9.93 -5.86 4.00
C ILE A 178 -9.34 -4.75 3.14
N ALA A 179 -9.22 -3.55 3.72
CA ALA A 179 -8.55 -2.43 3.06
C ALA A 179 -7.20 -2.08 3.70
N ASN A 180 -6.89 -2.62 4.89
CA ASN A 180 -5.67 -2.28 5.62
C ASN A 180 -4.98 -3.47 6.31
N ILE A 181 -3.65 -3.37 6.42
CA ILE A 181 -2.79 -4.33 7.11
C ILE A 181 -1.79 -3.60 8.01
N ALA A 182 -1.50 -4.19 9.16
CA ALA A 182 -0.35 -3.86 9.99
C ALA A 182 0.60 -5.06 10.02
N VAL A 183 1.89 -4.83 9.82
CA VAL A 183 2.93 -5.86 9.93
C VAL A 183 3.69 -5.63 11.22
N ASP A 184 3.77 -6.67 12.04
CA ASP A 184 4.41 -6.67 13.34
C ASP A 184 5.55 -7.67 13.35
N ILE A 185 6.78 -7.17 13.55
CA ILE A 185 7.99 -7.98 13.62
C ILE A 185 8.37 -8.07 15.10
N GLY A 186 8.36 -9.28 15.64
CA GLY A 186 8.79 -9.59 16.99
C GLY A 186 10.31 -9.66 17.08
N LYS A 187 10.86 -10.79 17.56
CA LYS A 187 12.30 -10.91 17.86
C LYS A 187 13.16 -11.00 16.60
N THR A 188 12.63 -11.59 15.54
CA THR A 188 13.34 -11.84 14.28
C THR A 188 12.40 -11.63 13.11
N CYS A 189 12.94 -11.52 11.89
CA CYS A 189 12.14 -11.45 10.68
C CYS A 189 11.23 -12.67 10.47
N ASP A 190 11.54 -13.83 11.07
CA ASP A 190 10.68 -15.00 10.99
C ASP A 190 9.53 -14.96 12.01
N ASP A 191 9.70 -14.22 13.09
CA ASP A 191 8.69 -13.91 14.10
C ASP A 191 7.86 -12.71 13.64
N THR A 192 7.14 -12.86 12.52
CA THR A 192 6.33 -11.79 11.92
C THR A 192 4.86 -12.18 11.86
N PHE A 193 4.00 -11.24 12.26
CA PHE A 193 2.56 -11.33 12.13
C PHE A 193 2.02 -10.22 11.23
N VAL A 194 0.94 -10.51 10.52
CA VAL A 194 0.16 -9.51 9.78
C VAL A 194 -1.24 -9.48 10.35
N TYR A 195 -1.70 -8.28 10.70
CA TYR A 195 -3.05 -8.03 11.18
C TYR A 195 -3.82 -7.30 10.09
N ALA A 196 -4.86 -7.94 9.56
CA ALA A 196 -5.70 -7.46 8.48
C ALA A 196 -7.09 -7.11 9.02
N SER A 197 -7.43 -5.82 9.01
CA SER A 197 -8.72 -5.33 9.52
C SER A 197 -9.83 -5.60 8.52
N ASP A 198 -10.78 -6.47 8.88
CA ASP A 198 -11.95 -6.79 8.07
C ASP A 198 -13.09 -5.82 8.40
N GLU A 199 -13.19 -4.77 7.59
CA GLU A 199 -14.01 -3.58 7.84
C GLU A 199 -15.50 -3.83 7.68
N LEU A 200 -15.89 -4.73 6.77
CA LEU A 200 -17.30 -5.09 6.52
C LEU A 200 -17.65 -6.48 7.05
N GLY A 201 -16.67 -7.37 7.22
CA GLY A 201 -16.89 -8.67 7.82
C GLY A 201 -16.80 -8.66 9.34
N HIS A 202 -16.40 -7.56 9.99
CA HIS A 202 -16.33 -7.38 11.44
C HIS A 202 -15.34 -8.31 12.17
N GLY A 203 -14.08 -8.30 11.76
CA GLY A 203 -13.05 -9.13 12.40
C GLY A 203 -11.64 -8.64 12.17
N LEU A 204 -10.70 -9.31 12.83
CA LEU A 204 -9.28 -9.13 12.61
C LEU A 204 -8.69 -10.46 12.13
N LEU A 205 -8.25 -10.51 10.89
CA LEU A 205 -7.53 -11.67 10.38
C LEU A 205 -6.07 -11.53 10.78
N VAL A 206 -5.51 -12.59 11.36
CA VAL A 206 -4.11 -12.65 11.78
C VAL A 206 -3.42 -13.69 10.92
N TYR A 207 -2.31 -13.31 10.30
CA TYR A 207 -1.42 -14.21 9.57
C TYR A 207 -0.09 -14.36 10.31
N SER A 208 0.37 -15.59 10.50
CA SER A 208 1.68 -15.95 11.07
C SER A 208 2.65 -16.32 9.96
N TRP A 209 3.77 -15.59 9.85
CA TRP A 209 4.83 -15.92 8.90
C TRP A 209 5.52 -17.24 9.24
N ALA A 210 5.83 -17.47 10.52
CA ALA A 210 6.54 -18.65 10.97
C ALA A 210 5.75 -19.94 10.69
N GLU A 211 4.45 -19.92 11.00
CA GLU A 211 3.58 -21.09 10.84
C GLU A 211 2.92 -21.16 9.46
N ASN A 212 3.03 -20.09 8.67
CA ASN A 212 2.38 -19.94 7.38
C ASN A 212 0.88 -20.28 7.41
N THR A 213 0.18 -19.75 8.41
CA THR A 213 -1.25 -19.98 8.64
C THR A 213 -1.92 -18.69 9.10
N SER A 214 -3.25 -18.69 9.09
CA SER A 214 -4.06 -17.60 9.59
C SER A 214 -5.18 -18.08 10.49
N TRP A 215 -5.75 -17.13 11.24
CA TRP A 215 -6.98 -17.30 11.99
C TRP A 215 -7.71 -15.97 12.07
N ARG A 216 -9.01 -16.05 12.35
CA ARG A 216 -9.86 -14.90 12.60
C ARG A 216 -10.01 -14.64 14.10
N VAL A 217 -9.85 -13.38 14.50
CA VAL A 217 -10.17 -12.90 15.84
C VAL A 217 -11.42 -12.03 15.77
N GLU A 218 -12.35 -12.29 16.68
CA GLU A 218 -13.61 -11.56 16.79
C GLU A 218 -13.71 -10.88 18.15
N HIS A 219 -14.27 -9.66 18.15
CA HIS A 219 -14.50 -8.90 19.36
C HIS A 219 -15.69 -7.96 19.15
N GLY A 220 -16.46 -7.68 20.21
CA GLY A 220 -17.59 -6.76 20.14
C GLY A 220 -17.24 -5.31 19.75
N PHE A 221 -15.95 -4.95 19.73
CA PHE A 221 -15.47 -3.63 19.27
C PHE A 221 -15.29 -3.59 17.74
N PHE A 222 -15.37 -4.72 17.04
CA PHE A 222 -15.26 -4.79 15.58
C PHE A 222 -16.62 -4.67 14.88
N LEU A 223 -17.70 -4.72 15.65
CA LEU A 223 -19.05 -4.42 15.19
C LEU A 223 -19.24 -2.91 15.12
N GLN A 224 -19.86 -2.41 14.06
CA GLN A 224 -20.49 -1.09 14.11
C GLN A 224 -21.72 -1.21 15.00
N THR A 225 -21.63 -0.75 16.25
CA THR A 225 -22.82 -0.47 17.05
C THR A 225 -23.53 0.71 16.40
N LEU A 226 -24.69 0.45 15.79
CA LEU A 226 -25.64 1.47 15.36
C LEU A 226 -26.25 2.20 16.56
#